data_AF-A0A951BB68-F1
#
_entry.id   AF-A0A951BB68-F1
#
_cell.length_a   1.000
_cell.length_b   1.000
_cell.length_c   1.000
_cell.angle_alpha   90.00
_cell.angle_beta   90.00
_cell.angle_gamma   90.00
#
_symmetry.space_group_name_H-M   'P 1'
#
loop_
_entity.id
_entity.type
_entity.pdbx_description
1 polymer ?
#
loop_
_entity_poly.entity_id
_entity_poly.type
_entity_poly.pdbx_seq_one_letter_code
_entity_poly.pdbx_strand_id
1 'polypeptide(L)'
;MSATQDLHVTSLETAVAKNAELSLERLASARAALRIVIFGQDRIVEEALVTLLSGGHGLLVGVPGLAKTKLVDTLGTVLGLEARRVQFTPDLMPSDILGSEVLEESADHRRSFRFVKGPIFAQLLMADEINRASPRTQSALLQAMQEYHVTVAGERHDLPRPFHVLATQNPLEQEGTYPLPEAQLDRFLMQIDVGYPDRDAERRILIETTGEVEAQAKASMSAEDLMAAQRLVRRLPVGESVVEGILDLVRAARPGEGDAEFVKHIAWGPGPRAAQALMLASRARALIDGRLAPSKDDIAALARAVLQHRMALTFAARAEGQTIPGLVADLVAKRLG
;
A
#
# COMPACT_ATOMS: atom_id res chain seq x y z
N MET A 1 32.39 -2.02 36.77
CA MET A 1 31.74 -2.59 35.56
C MET A 1 30.39 -1.96 35.22
N SER A 2 29.73 -1.15 36.08
CA SER A 2 28.42 -0.55 35.73
C SER A 2 28.51 0.77 34.95
N ALA A 3 29.52 1.62 35.19
CA ALA A 3 29.61 2.93 34.51
C ALA A 3 29.76 2.87 32.98
N THR A 4 30.38 1.81 32.44
CA THR A 4 30.56 1.63 30.99
C THR A 4 29.31 1.06 30.30
N GLN A 5 28.43 0.37 31.04
CA GLN A 5 27.13 -0.09 30.54
C GLN A 5 26.12 1.06 30.48
N ASP A 6 26.08 1.93 31.51
CA ASP A 6 25.16 3.06 31.56
C ASP A 6 25.45 4.09 30.46
N LEU A 7 26.73 4.43 30.20
CA LEU A 7 27.12 5.36 29.12
C LEU A 7 26.77 4.83 27.72
N HIS A 8 26.87 3.51 27.50
CA HIS A 8 26.50 2.90 26.22
C HIS A 8 24.98 2.91 25.99
N VAL A 9 24.17 2.68 27.04
CA VAL A 9 22.71 2.70 26.97
C VAL A 9 22.20 4.12 26.66
N THR A 10 22.71 5.14 27.34
CA THR A 10 22.34 6.55 27.09
C THR A 10 22.71 6.99 25.67
N SER A 11 23.85 6.53 25.13
CA SER A 11 24.26 6.83 23.75
C SER A 11 23.33 6.21 22.70
N LEU A 12 22.79 5.03 22.97
CA LEU A 12 21.90 4.29 22.08
C LEU A 12 20.49 4.89 22.05
N GLU A 13 19.96 5.25 23.22
CA GLU A 13 18.66 5.94 23.33
C GLU A 13 18.68 7.30 22.63
N THR A 14 19.76 8.06 22.80
CA THR A 14 19.96 9.35 22.13
C THR A 14 20.06 9.19 20.61
N ALA A 15 20.75 8.15 20.12
CA ALA A 15 20.83 7.86 18.69
C ALA A 15 19.48 7.42 18.10
N VAL A 16 18.67 6.66 18.85
CA VAL A 16 17.33 6.26 18.41
C VAL A 16 16.38 7.47 18.35
N ALA A 17 16.42 8.34 19.36
CA ALA A 17 15.62 9.57 19.37
C ALA A 17 15.96 10.49 18.18
N LYS A 18 17.26 10.74 17.94
CA LYS A 18 17.73 11.55 16.82
C LYS A 18 17.34 10.97 15.46
N ASN A 19 17.42 9.65 15.30
CA ASN A 19 16.97 8.99 14.06
C ASN A 19 15.46 9.08 13.86
N ALA A 20 14.68 9.07 14.95
CA ALA A 20 13.24 9.25 14.89
C ALA A 20 12.87 10.68 14.47
N GLU A 21 13.52 11.70 15.04
CA GLU A 21 13.34 13.11 14.67
C GLU A 21 13.66 13.33 13.18
N LEU A 22 14.81 12.84 12.71
CA LEU A 22 15.17 12.97 11.29
C LEU A 22 14.16 12.27 10.37
N SER A 23 13.65 11.11 10.76
CA SER A 23 12.61 10.40 10.01
C SER A 23 11.32 11.22 9.94
N LEU A 24 10.91 11.85 11.03
CA LEU A 24 9.72 12.71 11.09
C LEU A 24 9.86 13.94 10.19
N GLU A 25 11.00 14.63 10.22
CA GLU A 25 11.25 15.79 9.35
C GLU A 25 11.22 15.43 7.87
N ARG A 26 11.80 14.29 7.52
CA ARG A 26 11.82 13.73 6.16
C ARG A 26 10.41 13.37 5.68
N LEU A 27 9.61 12.74 6.54
CA LEU A 27 8.22 12.40 6.24
C LEU A 27 7.34 13.63 6.06
N ALA A 28 7.50 14.64 6.91
CA ALA A 28 6.80 15.92 6.77
C ALA A 28 7.15 16.60 5.44
N SER A 29 8.43 16.60 5.08
CA SER A 29 8.92 17.14 3.81
C SER A 29 8.39 16.37 2.60
N ALA A 30 8.32 15.04 2.69
CA ALA A 30 7.73 14.20 1.64
C ALA A 30 6.23 14.45 1.48
N ARG A 31 5.47 14.51 2.57
CA ARG A 31 4.03 14.82 2.56
C ARG A 31 3.76 16.20 1.96
N ALA A 32 4.57 17.20 2.30
CA ALA A 32 4.47 18.54 1.72
C ALA A 32 4.77 18.53 0.21
N ALA A 33 5.81 17.82 -0.23
CA ALA A 33 6.16 17.71 -1.66
C ALA A 33 5.05 17.03 -2.48
N LEU A 34 4.40 16.00 -1.93
CA LEU A 34 3.28 15.31 -2.59
C LEU A 34 2.06 16.24 -2.78
N ARG A 35 1.75 17.08 -1.78
CA ARG A 35 0.63 18.04 -1.84
C ARG A 35 0.81 19.16 -2.86
N ILE A 36 2.05 19.42 -3.29
CA ILE A 36 2.33 20.41 -4.35
C ILE A 36 1.89 19.89 -5.71
N VAL A 37 1.93 18.57 -5.93
CA VAL A 37 1.68 17.96 -7.24
C VAL A 37 0.30 17.30 -7.31
N ILE A 38 -0.22 16.82 -6.17
CA ILE A 38 -1.49 16.10 -6.09
C ILE A 38 -2.53 16.98 -5.37
N PHE A 39 -3.56 17.43 -6.10
CA PHE A 39 -4.57 18.35 -5.60
C PHE A 39 -5.85 17.64 -5.17
N GLY A 40 -6.40 18.02 -4.01
CA GLY A 40 -7.70 17.54 -3.51
C GLY A 40 -7.76 16.06 -3.14
N GLN A 41 -6.61 15.39 -3.04
CA GLN A 41 -6.53 13.95 -2.76
C GLN A 41 -5.69 13.65 -1.51
N ASP A 42 -5.77 14.52 -0.48
CA ASP A 42 -5.00 14.39 0.77
C ASP A 42 -5.12 13.00 1.40
N ARG A 43 -6.34 12.47 1.45
CA ARG A 43 -6.62 11.14 2.01
C ARG A 43 -5.93 10.03 1.21
N ILE A 44 -5.97 10.10 -0.12
CA ILE A 44 -5.39 9.09 -1.01
C ILE A 44 -3.86 9.11 -0.89
N VAL A 45 -3.27 10.32 -0.83
CA VAL A 45 -1.84 10.51 -0.59
C VAL A 45 -1.44 9.94 0.78
N GLU A 46 -2.22 10.21 1.83
CA GLU A 46 -2.00 9.67 3.17
C GLU A 46 -2.07 8.14 3.18
N GLU A 47 -3.13 7.53 2.65
CA GLU A 47 -3.30 6.08 2.60
C GLU A 47 -2.19 5.39 1.78
N ALA A 48 -1.73 6.01 0.68
CA ALA A 48 -0.61 5.51 -0.10
C ALA A 48 0.73 5.58 0.67
N LEU A 49 0.99 6.69 1.36
CA LEU A 49 2.17 6.84 2.22
C LEU A 49 2.14 5.85 3.39
N VAL A 50 1.00 5.71 4.06
CA VAL A 50 0.78 4.71 5.13
C VAL A 50 1.08 3.31 4.61
N THR A 51 0.65 3.00 3.39
CA THR A 51 0.90 1.70 2.76
C THR A 51 2.40 1.41 2.60
N LEU A 52 3.14 2.36 2.03
CA LEU A 52 4.58 2.22 1.82
C LEU A 52 5.34 2.15 3.16
N LEU A 53 5.00 3.01 4.13
CA LEU A 53 5.63 3.03 5.46
C LEU A 53 5.32 1.78 6.30
N SER A 54 4.20 1.12 6.05
CA SER A 54 3.87 -0.16 6.69
C SER A 54 4.64 -1.33 6.09
N GLY A 55 5.39 -1.14 4.99
CA GLY A 55 6.04 -2.23 4.27
C GLY A 55 5.06 -3.02 3.39
N GLY A 56 3.90 -2.44 3.03
CA GLY A 56 2.81 -3.14 2.36
C GLY A 56 2.66 -2.79 0.88
N HIS A 57 1.67 -3.42 0.25
CA HIS A 57 1.23 -3.14 -1.12
C HIS A 57 -0.19 -2.53 -1.09
N GLY A 58 -0.51 -1.66 -2.04
CA GLY A 58 -1.79 -0.95 -2.10
C GLY A 58 -2.59 -1.31 -3.35
N LEU A 59 -3.91 -1.31 -3.21
CA LEU A 59 -4.84 -1.49 -4.33
C LEU A 59 -5.62 -0.19 -4.57
N LEU A 60 -5.29 0.52 -5.65
CA LEU A 60 -5.94 1.77 -6.07
C LEU A 60 -7.17 1.46 -6.93
N VAL A 61 -8.36 1.65 -6.38
CA VAL A 61 -9.62 1.40 -7.10
C VAL A 61 -10.23 2.74 -7.50
N GLY A 62 -10.44 2.94 -8.80
CA GLY A 62 -11.04 4.17 -9.29
C GLY A 62 -11.14 4.18 -10.80
N VAL A 63 -12.01 5.04 -11.33
CA VAL A 63 -12.21 5.18 -12.78
C VAL A 63 -10.97 5.76 -13.47
N PRO A 64 -10.85 5.62 -14.81
CA PRO A 64 -9.76 6.23 -15.56
C PRO A 64 -9.73 7.75 -15.39
N GLY A 65 -8.53 8.35 -15.49
CA GLY A 65 -8.34 9.80 -15.45
C GLY A 65 -8.20 10.43 -14.06
N LEU A 66 -8.29 9.66 -12.96
CA LEU A 66 -8.20 10.18 -11.59
C LEU A 66 -6.77 10.34 -11.05
N ALA A 67 -5.81 10.69 -11.92
CA ALA A 67 -4.41 10.94 -11.56
C ALA A 67 -3.67 9.79 -10.81
N LYS A 68 -4.17 8.53 -10.89
CA LYS A 68 -3.53 7.35 -10.27
C LYS A 68 -2.07 7.19 -10.69
N THR A 69 -1.79 7.32 -11.98
CA THR A 69 -0.42 7.25 -12.53
C THR A 69 0.45 8.37 -11.96
N LYS A 70 -0.06 9.61 -11.97
CA LYS A 70 0.65 10.78 -11.42
C LYS A 70 0.98 10.59 -9.93
N LEU A 71 0.06 10.02 -9.15
CA LEU A 71 0.30 9.72 -7.74
C LEU A 71 1.49 8.76 -7.57
N VAL A 72 1.53 7.65 -8.30
CA VAL A 72 2.61 6.65 -8.17
C VAL A 72 3.95 7.21 -8.64
N ASP A 73 3.98 7.94 -9.75
CA ASP A 73 5.20 8.58 -10.27
C ASP A 73 5.75 9.64 -9.30
N THR A 74 4.85 10.44 -8.72
CA THR A 74 5.19 11.46 -7.72
C THR A 74 5.71 10.81 -6.44
N LEU A 75 5.09 9.72 -5.97
CA LEU A 75 5.57 8.95 -4.82
C LEU A 75 6.97 8.38 -5.08
N GLY A 76 7.20 7.77 -6.25
CA GLY A 76 8.51 7.25 -6.62
C GLY A 76 9.59 8.33 -6.58
N THR A 77 9.28 9.50 -7.15
CA THR A 77 10.20 10.65 -7.17
C THR A 77 10.47 11.21 -5.78
N VAL A 78 9.42 11.50 -5.00
CA VAL A 78 9.54 12.13 -3.67
C VAL A 78 10.25 11.22 -2.68
N LEU A 79 10.01 9.92 -2.76
CA LEU A 79 10.59 8.91 -1.86
C LEU A 79 11.94 8.36 -2.35
N GLY A 80 12.43 8.80 -3.52
CA GLY A 80 13.71 8.36 -4.07
C GLY A 80 13.74 6.87 -4.43
N LEU A 81 12.65 6.35 -4.98
CA LEU A 81 12.48 4.95 -5.36
C LEU A 81 12.62 4.78 -6.87
N GLU A 82 13.29 3.70 -7.30
CA GLU A 82 13.20 3.27 -8.70
C GLU A 82 11.77 2.80 -9.00
N ALA A 83 11.01 3.64 -9.71
CA ALA A 83 9.64 3.36 -10.09
C ALA A 83 9.56 2.75 -11.49
N ARG A 84 8.74 1.71 -11.65
CA ARG A 84 8.42 1.08 -12.93
C ARG A 84 6.90 0.97 -13.07
N ARG A 85 6.42 0.99 -14.31
CA ARG A 85 5.00 0.81 -14.64
C ARG A 85 4.83 -0.37 -15.57
N VAL A 86 3.79 -1.18 -15.31
CA VAL A 86 3.33 -2.26 -16.17
C VAL A 86 1.84 -2.12 -16.37
N GLN A 87 1.43 -2.11 -17.63
CA GLN A 87 0.03 -2.20 -17.99
C GLN A 87 -0.37 -3.67 -18.08
N PHE A 88 -1.37 -4.09 -17.33
CA PHE A 88 -1.89 -5.45 -17.42
C PHE A 88 -2.87 -5.52 -18.59
N THR A 89 -2.63 -6.50 -19.45
CA THR A 89 -3.44 -6.80 -20.63
C THR A 89 -3.77 -8.30 -20.66
N PRO A 90 -4.80 -8.73 -21.39
CA PRO A 90 -5.19 -10.14 -21.45
C PRO A 90 -4.09 -11.08 -21.98
N ASP A 91 -3.19 -10.56 -22.80
CA ASP A 91 -2.07 -11.27 -23.44
C ASP A 91 -0.78 -11.23 -22.61
N LEU A 92 -0.72 -10.45 -21.52
CA LEU A 92 0.47 -10.32 -20.69
C LEU A 92 0.84 -11.66 -20.03
N MET A 93 2.06 -12.13 -20.27
CA MET A 93 2.57 -13.38 -19.72
C MET A 93 3.30 -13.14 -18.38
N PRO A 94 3.39 -14.16 -17.51
CA PRO A 94 4.21 -14.07 -16.30
C PRO A 94 5.66 -13.66 -16.58
N SER A 95 6.27 -14.14 -17.66
CA SER A 95 7.65 -13.80 -18.06
C SER A 95 7.84 -12.32 -18.36
N ASP A 96 6.81 -11.62 -18.83
CA ASP A 96 6.88 -10.19 -19.14
C ASP A 96 6.94 -9.33 -17.87
N ILE A 97 6.52 -9.91 -16.74
CA ILE A 97 6.53 -9.29 -15.41
C ILE A 97 7.77 -9.74 -14.62
N LEU A 98 7.99 -11.05 -14.56
CA LEU A 98 9.06 -11.64 -13.75
C LEU A 98 10.43 -11.52 -14.42
N GLY A 99 10.48 -11.41 -15.75
CA GLY A 99 11.69 -11.57 -16.55
C GLY A 99 11.76 -12.93 -17.23
N SER A 100 12.70 -13.05 -18.16
CA SER A 100 12.89 -14.24 -18.99
C SER A 100 14.37 -14.50 -19.23
N GLU A 101 14.70 -15.75 -19.55
CA GLU A 101 16.02 -16.07 -20.09
C GLU A 101 16.02 -15.92 -21.61
N VAL A 102 17.02 -15.19 -22.11
CA VAL A 102 17.27 -15.05 -23.54
C VAL A 102 18.57 -15.75 -23.89
N LEU A 103 18.60 -16.41 -25.04
CA LEU A 103 19.81 -16.99 -25.58
C LEU A 103 20.62 -15.86 -26.23
N GLU A 104 21.78 -15.55 -25.67
CA GLU A 104 22.72 -14.58 -26.21
C GLU A 104 23.86 -15.34 -26.90
N GLU A 105 24.19 -14.94 -28.13
CA GLU A 105 25.33 -15.46 -28.87
C GLU A 105 26.45 -14.41 -28.84
N SER A 106 27.58 -14.77 -28.21
CA SER A 106 28.76 -13.92 -28.19
C SER A 106 29.37 -13.79 -29.60
N ALA A 107 30.21 -12.77 -29.80
CA ALA A 107 31.01 -12.58 -31.02
C ALA A 107 31.84 -13.83 -31.40
N ASP A 108 32.16 -14.70 -30.43
CA ASP A 108 32.87 -15.96 -30.62
C ASP A 108 31.95 -17.18 -30.89
N HIS A 109 30.68 -16.97 -31.29
CA HIS A 109 29.67 -18.01 -31.53
C HIS A 109 29.35 -18.91 -30.31
N ARG A 110 29.68 -18.46 -29.10
CA ARG A 110 29.31 -19.15 -27.86
C ARG A 110 27.90 -18.73 -27.44
N ARG A 111 27.02 -19.72 -27.25
CA ARG A 111 25.66 -19.54 -26.75
C ARG A 111 25.64 -19.58 -25.23
N SER A 112 25.07 -18.56 -24.60
CA SER A 112 24.82 -18.50 -23.16
C SER A 112 23.41 -18.01 -22.88
N PHE A 113 22.77 -18.55 -21.84
CA PHE A 113 21.49 -18.01 -21.36
C PHE A 113 21.78 -16.80 -20.46
N ARG A 114 21.09 -15.69 -20.70
CA ARG A 114 21.15 -14.49 -19.88
C ARG A 114 19.75 -14.16 -19.36
N PHE A 115 19.65 -13.96 -18.05
CA PHE A 115 18.42 -13.49 -17.44
C PHE A 115 18.21 -11.99 -17.73
N VAL A 116 17.07 -11.67 -18.34
CA VAL A 116 16.58 -10.31 -18.53
C VAL A 116 15.55 -10.03 -17.46
N LYS A 117 15.90 -9.10 -16.56
CA LYS A 117 15.04 -8.68 -15.44
C LYS A 117 13.74 -8.08 -15.97
N GLY A 118 12.62 -8.59 -15.46
CA GLY A 118 11.33 -7.99 -15.70
C GLY A 118 11.12 -6.69 -14.91
N PRO A 119 10.00 -6.00 -15.15
CA PRO A 119 9.66 -4.73 -14.50
C PRO A 119 9.49 -4.81 -12.98
N ILE A 120 9.29 -6.00 -12.38
CA ILE A 120 9.22 -6.15 -10.92
C ILE A 120 10.54 -5.87 -10.21
N PHE A 121 11.67 -5.85 -10.93
CA PHE A 121 12.97 -5.49 -10.37
C PHE A 121 13.09 -3.97 -10.24
N ALA A 122 12.20 -3.41 -9.42
CA ALA A 122 12.07 -2.00 -9.08
C ALA A 122 11.87 -1.89 -7.57
N GLN A 123 11.85 -0.66 -7.02
CA GLN A 123 11.47 -0.44 -5.64
C GLN A 123 9.98 -0.07 -5.49
N LEU A 124 9.40 0.55 -6.52
CA LEU A 124 7.98 0.85 -6.61
C LEU A 124 7.43 0.43 -7.98
N LEU A 125 6.52 -0.55 -7.99
CA LEU A 125 5.86 -1.00 -9.20
C LEU A 125 4.42 -0.51 -9.25
N MET A 126 4.06 0.22 -10.30
CA MET A 126 2.68 0.44 -10.69
C MET A 126 2.19 -0.73 -11.54
N ALA A 127 1.21 -1.49 -11.05
CA ALA A 127 0.57 -2.57 -11.80
C ALA A 127 -0.82 -2.11 -12.25
N ASP A 128 -0.90 -1.50 -13.42
CA ASP A 128 -2.11 -0.85 -13.91
C ASP A 128 -3.11 -1.89 -14.43
N GLU A 129 -4.37 -1.80 -13.99
CA GLU A 129 -5.48 -2.68 -14.40
C GLU A 129 -5.20 -4.16 -14.16
N ILE A 130 -4.75 -4.51 -12.95
CA ILE A 130 -4.35 -5.89 -12.58
C ILE A 130 -5.42 -6.94 -12.90
N ASN A 131 -6.70 -6.54 -12.89
CA ASN A 131 -7.85 -7.38 -13.23
C ASN A 131 -7.95 -7.72 -14.73
N ARG A 132 -7.15 -7.15 -15.63
CA ARG A 132 -7.19 -7.49 -17.07
C ARG A 132 -6.29 -8.65 -17.46
N ALA A 133 -5.28 -8.98 -16.65
CA ALA A 133 -4.41 -10.11 -16.96
C ALA A 133 -4.99 -11.44 -16.47
N SER A 134 -4.51 -12.53 -17.07
CA SER A 134 -4.90 -13.88 -16.67
C SER A 134 -4.64 -14.16 -15.17
N PRO A 135 -5.40 -15.07 -14.54
CA PRO A 135 -5.15 -15.48 -13.14
C PRO A 135 -3.71 -15.98 -12.88
N ARG A 136 -3.06 -16.56 -13.90
CA ARG A 136 -1.66 -17.02 -13.80
C ARG A 136 -0.69 -15.84 -13.70
N THR A 137 -0.90 -14.81 -14.52
CA THR A 137 -0.10 -13.57 -14.53
C THR A 137 -0.30 -12.78 -13.24
N GLN A 138 -1.54 -12.67 -12.76
CA GLN A 138 -1.86 -12.08 -11.44
C GLN A 138 -1.12 -12.82 -10.32
N SER A 139 -1.20 -14.16 -10.32
CA SER A 139 -0.55 -15.00 -9.30
C SER A 139 0.97 -14.82 -9.27
N ALA A 140 1.62 -14.67 -10.43
CA ALA A 140 3.05 -14.43 -10.53
C ALA A 140 3.49 -13.14 -9.82
N LEU A 141 2.78 -12.03 -10.04
CA LEU A 141 3.04 -10.76 -9.34
C LEU A 141 2.77 -10.90 -7.83
N LEU A 142 1.65 -11.51 -7.45
CA LEU A 142 1.26 -11.67 -6.05
C LEU A 142 2.20 -12.58 -5.27
N GLN A 143 2.81 -13.57 -5.92
CA GLN A 143 3.85 -14.39 -5.34
C GLN A 143 5.10 -13.56 -5.08
N ALA A 144 5.56 -12.79 -6.08
CA ALA A 144 6.71 -11.89 -5.94
C ALA A 144 6.53 -10.87 -4.79
N MET A 145 5.31 -10.35 -4.60
CA MET A 145 4.94 -9.49 -3.47
C MET A 145 5.14 -10.16 -2.11
N GLN A 146 4.85 -11.45 -1.98
CA GLN A 146 4.97 -12.18 -0.71
C GLN A 146 6.39 -12.70 -0.46
N GLU A 147 7.06 -13.15 -1.51
CA GLU A 147 8.34 -13.85 -1.41
C GLU A 147 9.54 -12.91 -1.51
N TYR A 148 9.36 -11.70 -2.05
CA TYR A 148 10.42 -10.71 -2.30
C TYR A 148 11.58 -11.23 -3.17
N HIS A 149 11.35 -12.33 -3.89
CA HIS A 149 12.23 -12.93 -4.86
C HIS A 149 11.39 -13.68 -5.89
N VAL A 150 12.01 -14.04 -7.01
CA VAL A 150 11.41 -14.89 -8.03
C VAL A 150 12.37 -16.01 -8.41
N THR A 151 11.82 -17.12 -8.88
CA THR A 151 12.62 -18.21 -9.44
C THR A 151 12.34 -18.30 -10.94
N VAL A 152 13.36 -18.08 -11.77
CA VAL A 152 13.27 -18.20 -13.22
C VAL A 152 14.30 -19.22 -13.67
N ALA A 153 13.88 -20.21 -14.47
CA ALA A 153 14.74 -21.31 -14.93
C ALA A 153 15.47 -22.10 -13.81
N GLY A 154 14.93 -22.10 -12.59
CA GLY A 154 15.52 -22.76 -11.43
C GLY A 154 16.52 -21.90 -10.65
N GLU A 155 16.81 -20.68 -11.10
CA GLU A 155 17.65 -19.72 -10.39
C GLU A 155 16.81 -18.70 -9.63
N ARG A 156 17.22 -18.41 -8.39
CA ARG A 156 16.59 -17.42 -7.52
C ARG A 156 17.16 -16.03 -7.80
N HIS A 157 16.27 -15.06 -7.98
CA HIS A 157 16.60 -13.65 -8.12
C HIS A 157 15.85 -12.82 -7.09
N ASP A 158 16.58 -12.18 -6.17
CA ASP A 158 15.99 -11.30 -5.15
C ASP A 158 15.56 -9.95 -5.73
N LEU A 159 14.43 -9.42 -5.26
CA LEU A 159 13.93 -8.12 -5.67
C LEU A 159 14.66 -6.99 -4.93
N PRO A 160 14.82 -5.81 -5.55
CA PRO A 160 15.36 -4.62 -4.89
C PRO A 160 14.56 -4.28 -3.63
N ARG A 161 15.22 -3.70 -2.62
CA ARG A 161 14.55 -3.28 -1.38
C ARG A 161 14.57 -1.75 -1.22
N PRO A 162 13.51 -1.14 -0.69
CA PRO A 162 12.21 -1.75 -0.41
C PRO A 162 11.48 -2.12 -1.72
N PHE A 163 10.57 -3.10 -1.71
CA PHE A 163 9.76 -3.49 -2.87
C PHE A 163 8.29 -3.28 -2.56
N HIS A 164 7.64 -2.40 -3.32
CA HIS A 164 6.23 -2.08 -3.17
C HIS A 164 5.50 -2.19 -4.49
N VAL A 165 4.20 -2.48 -4.40
CA VAL A 165 3.31 -2.57 -5.55
C VAL A 165 2.09 -1.72 -5.24
N LEU A 166 1.79 -0.79 -6.14
CA LEU A 166 0.53 -0.06 -6.18
C LEU A 166 -0.22 -0.56 -7.41
N ALA A 167 -1.10 -1.53 -7.19
CA ALA A 167 -1.92 -2.10 -8.25
C ALA A 167 -3.16 -1.23 -8.46
N THR A 168 -3.62 -1.06 -9.70
CA THR A 168 -4.87 -0.35 -9.97
C THR A 168 -5.96 -1.28 -10.49
N GLN A 169 -7.21 -0.94 -10.21
CA GLN A 169 -8.38 -1.57 -10.79
C GLN A 169 -9.38 -0.52 -11.26
N ASN A 170 -9.98 -0.77 -12.43
CA ASN A 170 -11.10 0.00 -12.93
C ASN A 170 -12.40 -0.74 -12.59
N PRO A 171 -13.26 -0.21 -11.69
CA PRO A 171 -14.46 -0.91 -11.25
C PRO A 171 -15.56 -0.97 -12.33
N LEU A 172 -15.48 -0.14 -13.37
CA LEU A 172 -16.50 -0.09 -14.43
C LEU A 172 -16.28 -1.14 -15.54
N GLU A 173 -15.10 -1.75 -15.59
CA GLU A 173 -14.70 -2.62 -16.70
C GLU A 173 -15.07 -4.07 -16.40
N GLN A 174 -16.17 -4.52 -17.02
CA GLN A 174 -16.72 -5.86 -16.81
C GLN A 174 -16.35 -6.85 -17.93
N GLU A 175 -15.93 -6.36 -19.10
CA GLU A 175 -15.54 -7.21 -20.23
C GLU A 175 -14.04 -7.53 -20.19
N GLY A 176 -13.70 -8.81 -20.34
CA GLY A 176 -12.30 -9.25 -20.39
C GLY A 176 -11.53 -9.06 -19.08
N THR A 177 -12.23 -8.99 -17.94
CA THR A 177 -11.62 -8.88 -16.62
C THR A 177 -11.75 -10.16 -15.79
N TYR A 178 -10.70 -10.45 -15.03
CA TYR A 178 -10.57 -11.53 -14.08
C TYR A 178 -10.49 -10.92 -12.67
N PRO A 179 -11.55 -10.97 -11.87
CA PRO A 179 -11.53 -10.43 -10.52
C PRO A 179 -10.50 -11.18 -9.68
N LEU A 180 -9.80 -10.44 -8.82
CA LEU A 180 -8.90 -11.04 -7.84
C LEU A 180 -9.71 -11.82 -6.80
N PRO A 181 -9.46 -13.12 -6.59
CA PRO A 181 -10.01 -13.86 -5.48
C PRO A 181 -9.71 -13.20 -4.12
N GLU A 182 -10.55 -13.45 -3.13
CA GLU A 182 -10.45 -12.87 -1.79
C GLU A 182 -9.10 -13.15 -1.13
N ALA A 183 -8.59 -14.38 -1.30
CA ALA A 183 -7.27 -14.77 -0.80
C ALA A 183 -6.12 -13.98 -1.43
N GLN A 184 -6.32 -13.45 -2.64
CA GLN A 184 -5.36 -12.60 -3.35
C GLN A 184 -5.48 -11.16 -2.90
N LEU A 185 -6.70 -10.64 -2.76
CA LEU A 185 -6.96 -9.30 -2.23
C LEU A 185 -6.37 -9.11 -0.84
N ASP A 186 -6.47 -10.11 0.03
CA ASP A 186 -5.95 -10.04 1.40
C ASP A 186 -4.43 -9.82 1.50
N ARG A 187 -3.68 -10.03 0.39
CA ARG A 187 -2.25 -9.73 0.27
C ARG A 187 -1.94 -8.23 0.18
N PHE A 188 -2.92 -7.40 -0.19
CA PHE A 188 -2.79 -5.94 -0.17
C PHE A 188 -3.06 -5.42 1.24
N LEU A 189 -2.23 -4.49 1.71
CA LEU A 189 -2.39 -3.88 3.04
C LEU A 189 -3.74 -3.16 3.12
N MET A 190 -4.09 -2.38 2.10
CA MET A 190 -5.34 -1.66 2.01
C MET A 190 -5.79 -1.44 0.55
N GLN A 191 -7.10 -1.28 0.39
CA GLN A 191 -7.73 -0.77 -0.80
C GLN A 191 -7.97 0.74 -0.63
N ILE A 192 -7.51 1.53 -1.59
CA ILE A 192 -7.56 2.99 -1.63
C ILE A 192 -8.52 3.38 -2.74
N ASP A 193 -9.68 3.91 -2.37
CA ASP A 193 -10.68 4.34 -3.33
C ASP A 193 -10.37 5.75 -3.83
N VAL A 194 -10.10 5.87 -5.12
CA VAL A 194 -9.81 7.14 -5.80
C VAL A 194 -11.11 7.66 -6.40
N GLY A 195 -11.62 8.75 -5.81
CA GLY A 195 -12.81 9.46 -6.28
C GLY A 195 -12.48 10.67 -7.15
N TYR A 196 -13.50 11.30 -7.71
CA TYR A 196 -13.36 12.59 -8.38
C TYR A 196 -12.90 13.67 -7.38
N PRO A 197 -12.00 14.57 -7.79
CA PRO A 197 -11.62 15.72 -6.97
C PRO A 197 -12.83 16.63 -6.74
N ASP A 198 -12.80 17.42 -5.66
CA ASP A 198 -13.76 18.50 -5.50
C ASP A 198 -13.54 19.60 -6.54
N ARG A 199 -14.50 20.52 -6.65
CA ARG A 199 -14.48 21.59 -7.66
C ARG A 199 -13.26 22.49 -7.58
N ASP A 200 -12.76 22.77 -6.37
CA ASP A 200 -11.63 23.68 -6.18
C ASP A 200 -10.32 22.98 -6.56
N ALA A 201 -10.17 21.72 -6.19
CA ALA A 201 -9.09 20.86 -6.63
C ALA A 201 -9.10 20.63 -8.14
N GLU A 202 -10.27 20.38 -8.74
CA GLU A 202 -10.42 20.22 -10.19
C GLU A 202 -10.07 21.52 -10.92
N ARG A 203 -10.47 22.68 -10.40
CA ARG A 203 -10.06 23.99 -10.92
C ARG A 203 -8.54 24.16 -10.88
N ARG A 204 -7.87 23.74 -9.80
CA ARG A 204 -6.41 23.79 -9.72
C ARG A 204 -5.76 22.85 -10.72
N ILE A 205 -6.26 21.62 -10.86
CA ILE A 205 -5.78 20.68 -11.88
C ILE A 205 -5.88 21.34 -13.25
N LEU A 206 -7.04 21.88 -13.62
CA LEU A 206 -7.22 22.56 -14.92
C LEU A 206 -6.21 23.67 -15.16
N ILE A 207 -5.93 24.52 -14.17
CA ILE A 207 -4.98 25.64 -14.33
C ILE A 207 -3.54 25.15 -14.37
N GLU A 208 -3.15 24.25 -13.45
CA GLU A 208 -1.76 23.87 -13.23
C GLU A 208 -1.27 22.79 -14.21
N THR A 209 -2.17 21.98 -14.79
CA THR A 209 -1.79 20.96 -15.80
C THR A 209 -1.98 21.41 -17.24
N THR A 210 -2.64 22.55 -17.50
CA THR A 210 -2.77 23.11 -18.86
C THR A 210 -1.87 24.32 -19.12
N GLY A 211 -1.14 24.77 -18.11
CA GLY A 211 -0.11 25.80 -18.24
C GLY A 211 1.16 25.29 -18.93
N GLU A 212 2.03 26.21 -19.31
CA GLU A 212 3.31 25.90 -19.99
C GLU A 212 4.36 25.30 -19.03
N VAL A 213 4.21 25.53 -17.72
CA VAL A 213 5.14 25.05 -16.68
C VAL A 213 4.43 24.02 -15.80
N GLU A 214 4.88 22.77 -15.88
CA GLU A 214 4.40 21.70 -15.00
C GLU A 214 5.26 21.64 -13.73
N ALA A 215 4.62 21.67 -12.56
CA ALA A 215 5.31 21.50 -11.29
C ALA A 215 5.91 20.09 -11.19
N GLN A 216 7.24 20.02 -11.05
CA GLN A 216 7.94 18.75 -10.89
C GLN A 216 8.17 18.44 -9.41
N ALA A 217 7.81 17.20 -9.05
CA ALA A 217 8.15 16.64 -7.75
C ALA A 217 9.68 16.60 -7.59
N LYS A 218 10.16 16.92 -6.40
CA LYS A 218 11.58 16.78 -6.03
C LYS A 218 11.72 15.69 -4.99
N ALA A 219 12.82 14.96 -5.05
CA ALA A 219 13.15 13.98 -4.03
C ALA A 219 13.29 14.67 -2.67
N SER A 220 12.53 14.18 -1.67
CA SER A 220 12.59 14.64 -0.29
C SER A 220 13.25 13.60 0.63
N MET A 221 13.25 12.33 0.19
CA MET A 221 13.79 11.17 0.88
C MET A 221 14.57 10.28 -0.09
N SER A 222 15.40 9.39 0.45
CA SER A 222 15.93 8.23 -0.28
C SER A 222 15.22 6.93 0.09
N ALA A 223 15.49 5.86 -0.67
CA ALA A 223 15.03 4.51 -0.34
C ALA A 223 15.49 4.06 1.07
N GLU A 224 16.72 4.42 1.48
CA GLU A 224 17.25 4.12 2.81
C GLU A 224 16.48 4.86 3.91
N ASP A 225 16.11 6.12 3.67
CA ASP A 225 15.26 6.90 4.59
C ASP A 225 13.89 6.23 4.76
N LEU A 226 13.27 5.78 3.66
CA LEU A 226 12.00 5.06 3.73
C LEU A 226 12.15 3.75 4.53
N MET A 227 13.22 2.98 4.30
CA MET A 227 13.48 1.76 5.05
C MET A 227 13.78 2.04 6.54
N ALA A 228 14.38 3.18 6.87
CA ALA A 228 14.58 3.61 8.25
C ALA A 228 13.24 3.96 8.91
N ALA A 229 12.36 4.70 8.22
CA ALA A 229 11.02 5.00 8.69
C ALA A 229 10.17 3.73 8.87
N GLN A 230 10.23 2.76 7.94
CA GLN A 230 9.57 1.45 8.08
C GLN A 230 10.03 0.68 9.33
N ARG A 231 11.33 0.74 9.64
CA ARG A 231 11.89 0.15 10.86
C ARG A 231 11.35 0.85 12.11
N LEU A 232 11.19 2.18 12.06
CA LEU A 232 10.60 2.96 13.14
C LEU A 232 9.12 2.62 13.35
N VAL A 233 8.32 2.49 12.29
CA VAL A 233 6.92 2.03 12.34
C VAL A 233 6.80 0.71 13.12
N ARG A 234 7.69 -0.25 12.88
CA ARG A 234 7.66 -1.54 13.60
C ARG A 234 8.05 -1.43 15.07
N ARG A 235 8.79 -0.39 15.47
CA ARG A 235 9.28 -0.17 16.84
C ARG A 235 8.42 0.78 17.67
N LEU A 236 7.52 1.53 17.04
CA LEU A 236 6.62 2.45 17.72
C LEU A 236 5.82 1.70 18.80
N PRO A 237 5.85 2.19 20.06
CA PRO A 237 5.08 1.59 21.15
C PRO A 237 3.58 1.73 20.86
N VAL A 238 2.80 0.78 21.37
CA VAL A 238 1.35 0.77 21.21
C VAL A 238 0.71 0.51 22.56
N GLY A 239 -0.22 1.38 22.93
CA GLY A 239 -0.99 1.23 24.16
C GLY A 239 -2.03 0.11 24.04
N GLU A 240 -2.38 -0.49 25.18
CA GLU A 240 -3.38 -1.55 25.27
C GLU A 240 -4.72 -1.15 24.62
N SER A 241 -5.13 0.12 24.79
CA SER A 241 -6.36 0.65 24.21
C SER A 241 -6.42 0.58 22.68
N VAL A 242 -5.28 0.65 22.00
CA VAL A 242 -5.17 0.51 20.54
C VAL A 242 -5.22 -0.96 20.14
N VAL A 243 -4.54 -1.84 20.89
CA VAL A 243 -4.59 -3.29 20.67
C VAL A 243 -6.03 -3.80 20.79
N GLU A 244 -6.68 -3.49 21.91
CA GLU A 244 -8.07 -3.86 22.17
C GLU A 244 -9.01 -3.23 21.15
N GLY A 245 -8.82 -1.95 20.79
CA GLY A 245 -9.61 -1.31 19.74
C GLY A 245 -9.54 -2.02 18.38
N ILE A 246 -8.35 -2.49 17.98
CA ILE A 246 -8.18 -3.28 16.75
C ILE A 246 -8.91 -4.63 16.88
N LEU A 247 -8.76 -5.31 18.03
CA LEU A 247 -9.39 -6.60 18.27
C LEU A 247 -10.92 -6.48 18.28
N ASP A 248 -11.47 -5.51 19.01
CA ASP A 248 -12.90 -5.22 19.08
C ASP A 248 -13.49 -4.97 17.70
N LEU A 249 -12.83 -4.15 16.89
CA LEU A 249 -13.27 -3.83 15.53
C LEU A 249 -13.27 -5.06 14.63
N VAL A 250 -12.14 -5.78 14.56
CA VAL A 250 -11.96 -6.92 13.64
C VAL A 250 -12.84 -8.10 14.07
N ARG A 251 -12.91 -8.41 15.37
CA ARG A 251 -13.69 -9.55 15.87
C ARG A 251 -15.19 -9.30 15.76
N ALA A 252 -15.67 -8.06 15.97
CA ALA A 252 -17.08 -7.74 15.80
C ALA A 252 -17.60 -8.04 14.39
N ALA A 253 -16.72 -8.03 13.38
CA ALA A 253 -17.04 -8.29 11.98
C ALA A 253 -16.90 -9.77 11.55
N ARG A 254 -16.60 -10.72 12.45
CA ARG A 254 -16.41 -12.14 12.10
C ARG A 254 -17.69 -12.95 12.22
N PRO A 255 -18.21 -13.54 11.13
CA PRO A 255 -19.36 -14.44 11.21
C PRO A 255 -19.13 -15.58 12.21
N GLY A 256 -20.14 -15.86 13.04
CA GLY A 256 -20.13 -16.93 14.07
C GLY A 256 -19.68 -16.50 15.46
N GLU A 257 -18.79 -15.51 15.58
CA GLU A 257 -18.26 -15.03 16.88
C GLU A 257 -18.52 -13.54 17.15
N GLY A 258 -18.73 -12.75 16.10
CA GLY A 258 -18.82 -11.31 16.18
C GLY A 258 -20.16 -10.79 16.68
N ASP A 259 -20.35 -9.49 16.53
CA ASP A 259 -21.55 -8.80 16.99
C ASP A 259 -22.76 -9.19 16.12
N ALA A 260 -23.78 -9.81 16.73
CA ALA A 260 -24.99 -10.29 16.08
C ALA A 260 -25.66 -9.25 15.17
N GLU A 261 -25.56 -7.97 15.52
CA GLU A 261 -26.13 -6.88 14.73
C GLU A 261 -25.43 -6.71 13.38
N PHE A 262 -24.12 -6.93 13.32
CA PHE A 262 -23.30 -6.74 12.12
C PHE A 262 -23.12 -8.03 11.35
N VAL A 263 -22.82 -9.14 12.04
CA VAL A 263 -22.46 -10.41 11.39
C VAL A 263 -23.60 -11.00 10.54
N LYS A 264 -24.86 -10.67 10.83
CA LYS A 264 -26.01 -11.05 9.99
C LYS A 264 -25.92 -10.49 8.56
N HIS A 265 -25.18 -9.39 8.39
CA HIS A 265 -24.96 -8.73 7.10
C HIS A 265 -23.66 -9.17 6.41
N ILE A 266 -22.81 -9.96 7.09
CA ILE A 266 -21.46 -10.31 6.64
C ILE A 266 -21.43 -11.79 6.22
N ALA A 267 -21.13 -12.04 4.94
CA ALA A 267 -20.96 -13.39 4.41
C ALA A 267 -19.60 -14.00 4.84
N TRP A 268 -18.54 -13.19 4.81
CA TRP A 268 -17.23 -13.54 5.36
C TRP A 268 -16.55 -12.27 5.88
N GLY A 269 -15.80 -12.43 6.96
CA GLY A 269 -15.25 -11.32 7.75
C GLY A 269 -13.73 -11.27 7.79
N PRO A 270 -13.17 -10.24 8.43
CA PRO A 270 -11.74 -9.97 8.41
C PRO A 270 -10.96 -10.93 9.32
N GLY A 271 -9.88 -11.50 8.78
CA GLY A 271 -8.98 -12.42 9.48
C GLY A 271 -7.89 -11.72 10.30
N PRO A 272 -6.92 -12.48 10.86
CA PRO A 272 -5.80 -11.92 11.64
C PRO A 272 -4.92 -10.92 10.86
N ARG A 273 -4.81 -11.07 9.53
CA ARG A 273 -4.08 -10.13 8.67
C ARG A 273 -4.70 -8.73 8.67
N ALA A 274 -6.01 -8.61 8.83
CA ALA A 274 -6.67 -7.32 9.00
C ALA A 274 -6.20 -6.61 10.26
N ALA A 275 -6.10 -7.34 11.38
CA ALA A 275 -5.60 -6.80 12.64
C ALA A 275 -4.12 -6.38 12.54
N GLN A 276 -3.29 -7.20 11.90
CA GLN A 276 -1.88 -6.86 11.64
C GLN A 276 -1.75 -5.63 10.73
N ALA A 277 -2.57 -5.53 9.69
CA ALA A 277 -2.60 -4.38 8.80
C ALA A 277 -3.01 -3.10 9.53
N LEU A 278 -4.08 -3.14 10.35
CA LEU A 278 -4.48 -1.99 11.18
C LEU A 278 -3.39 -1.59 12.18
N MET A 279 -2.69 -2.56 12.78
CA MET A 279 -1.59 -2.29 13.70
C MET A 279 -0.44 -1.55 13.02
N LEU A 280 0.02 -2.02 11.86
CA LEU A 280 1.11 -1.36 11.13
C LEU A 280 0.66 -0.01 10.55
N ALA A 281 -0.54 0.04 9.98
CA ALA A 281 -1.06 1.23 9.34
C ALA A 281 -1.34 2.36 10.34
N SER A 282 -1.88 2.04 11.53
CA SER A 282 -2.09 3.04 12.61
C SER A 282 -0.77 3.62 13.11
N ARG A 283 0.27 2.79 13.31
CA ARG A 283 1.62 3.25 13.65
C ARG A 283 2.21 4.14 12.56
N ALA A 284 2.06 3.75 11.30
CA ALA A 284 2.55 4.54 10.16
C ALA A 284 1.84 5.90 10.06
N ARG A 285 0.52 5.93 10.25
CA ARG A 285 -0.26 7.18 10.28
C ARG A 285 0.15 8.10 11.43
N ALA A 286 0.32 7.54 12.64
CA ALA A 286 0.84 8.30 13.77
C ALA A 286 2.17 8.98 13.45
N LEU A 287 3.08 8.24 12.80
CA LEU A 287 4.38 8.76 12.38
C LEU A 287 4.27 9.87 11.33
N ILE A 288 3.39 9.72 10.34
CA ILE A 288 3.10 10.77 9.33
C ILE A 288 2.59 12.06 10.00
N ASP A 289 1.86 11.93 11.12
CA ASP A 289 1.34 13.05 11.89
C ASP A 289 2.34 13.58 12.94
N GLY A 290 3.58 13.10 12.96
CA GLY A 290 4.60 13.54 13.92
C GLY A 290 4.47 12.93 15.31
N ARG A 291 3.61 11.93 15.50
CA ARG A 291 3.36 11.27 16.78
C ARG A 291 4.17 9.98 16.92
N LEU A 292 4.68 9.74 18.13
CA LEU A 292 5.44 8.52 18.47
C LEU A 292 4.59 7.42 19.13
N ALA A 293 3.27 7.52 19.05
CA ALA A 293 2.33 6.48 19.46
C ALA A 293 1.00 6.64 18.71
N PRO A 294 0.37 5.54 18.26
CA PRO A 294 -0.95 5.58 17.62
C PRO A 294 -2.07 5.78 18.65
N SER A 295 -3.22 6.26 18.17
CA SER A 295 -4.47 6.37 18.93
C SER A 295 -5.59 5.54 18.27
N LYS A 296 -6.76 5.46 18.92
CA LYS A 296 -7.94 4.85 18.30
C LYS A 296 -8.43 5.59 17.06
N ASP A 297 -8.17 6.90 16.97
CA ASP A 297 -8.51 7.71 15.80
C ASP A 297 -7.75 7.25 14.55
N ASP A 298 -6.52 6.75 14.72
CA ASP A 298 -5.76 6.15 13.62
C ASP A 298 -6.40 4.88 13.09
N ILE A 299 -6.95 4.04 13.99
CA ILE A 299 -7.69 2.84 13.62
C ILE A 299 -8.96 3.26 12.87
N ALA A 300 -9.72 4.21 13.42
CA ALA A 300 -10.97 4.70 12.84
C ALA A 300 -10.77 5.27 11.42
N ALA A 301 -9.72 6.08 11.23
CA ALA A 301 -9.40 6.68 9.93
C ALA A 301 -9.05 5.63 8.86
N LEU A 302 -8.37 4.55 9.23
CA LEU A 302 -7.86 3.53 8.32
C LEU A 302 -8.75 2.29 8.20
N ALA A 303 -9.77 2.15 9.07
CA ALA A 303 -10.64 0.98 9.13
C ALA A 303 -11.25 0.64 7.77
N ARG A 304 -11.81 1.62 7.07
CA ARG A 304 -12.40 1.39 5.74
C ARG A 304 -11.37 0.84 4.76
N ALA A 305 -10.25 1.54 4.59
CA ALA A 305 -9.24 1.17 3.61
C ALA A 305 -8.66 -0.24 3.87
N VAL A 306 -8.52 -0.62 5.13
CA VAL A 306 -7.96 -1.92 5.53
C VAL A 306 -9.00 -3.05 5.50
N LEU A 307 -10.27 -2.78 5.81
CA LEU A 307 -11.29 -3.82 5.97
C LEU A 307 -12.11 -4.07 4.71
N GLN A 308 -12.25 -3.10 3.81
CA GLN A 308 -13.27 -3.18 2.75
C GLN A 308 -13.04 -4.31 1.74
N HIS A 309 -11.79 -4.66 1.45
CA HIS A 309 -11.42 -5.79 0.60
C HIS A 309 -11.24 -7.10 1.37
N ARG A 310 -11.47 -7.08 2.69
CA ARG A 310 -11.35 -8.22 3.62
C ARG A 310 -12.69 -8.69 4.17
N MET A 311 -13.77 -8.27 3.54
CA MET A 311 -15.13 -8.56 3.97
C MET A 311 -16.05 -8.63 2.75
N ALA A 312 -17.09 -9.45 2.82
CA ALA A 312 -18.20 -9.36 1.87
C ALA A 312 -19.55 -9.43 2.57
N LEU A 313 -20.52 -8.72 1.99
CA LEU A 313 -21.90 -8.73 2.44
C LEU A 313 -22.62 -10.02 2.02
N THR A 314 -23.59 -10.43 2.83
CA THR A 314 -24.59 -11.44 2.43
C THR A 314 -25.45 -10.93 1.28
N PHE A 315 -26.06 -11.85 0.52
CA PHE A 315 -26.95 -11.47 -0.58
C PHE A 315 -28.12 -10.59 -0.10
N ALA A 316 -28.71 -10.92 1.05
CA ALA A 316 -29.79 -10.15 1.66
C ALA A 316 -29.35 -8.71 1.99
N ALA A 317 -28.20 -8.53 2.63
CA ALA A 317 -27.68 -7.20 2.95
C ALA A 317 -27.42 -6.35 1.70
N ARG A 318 -26.90 -6.96 0.62
CA ARG A 318 -26.73 -6.26 -0.67
C ARG A 318 -28.08 -5.86 -1.27
N ALA A 319 -29.09 -6.72 -1.20
CA ALA A 319 -30.44 -6.42 -1.70
C ALA A 319 -31.13 -5.29 -0.92
N GLU A 320 -30.80 -5.13 0.37
CA GLU A 320 -31.23 -4.02 1.23
C GLU A 320 -30.45 -2.71 0.99
N GLY A 321 -29.51 -2.70 0.04
CA GLY A 321 -28.70 -1.53 -0.29
C GLY A 321 -27.56 -1.25 0.70
N GLN A 322 -27.23 -2.20 1.58
CA GLN A 322 -26.06 -2.04 2.46
C GLN A 322 -24.77 -2.04 1.66
N THR A 323 -23.77 -1.34 2.18
CA THR A 323 -22.43 -1.25 1.60
C THR A 323 -21.39 -1.61 2.64
N ILE A 324 -20.28 -2.23 2.22
CA ILE A 324 -19.16 -2.53 3.11
C ILE A 324 -18.61 -1.24 3.76
N PRO A 325 -18.39 -0.13 3.02
CA PRO A 325 -17.99 1.14 3.64
C PRO A 325 -18.94 1.64 4.73
N GLY A 326 -20.25 1.53 4.53
CA GLY A 326 -21.26 1.90 5.53
C GLY A 326 -21.17 1.02 6.78
N LEU A 327 -21.13 -0.30 6.59
CA LEU A 327 -21.02 -1.26 7.68
C LEU A 327 -19.74 -1.06 8.51
N VAL A 328 -18.62 -0.74 7.86
CA VAL A 328 -17.36 -0.43 8.55
C VAL A 328 -17.46 0.88 9.33
N ALA A 329 -18.13 1.91 8.79
CA ALA A 329 -18.35 3.16 9.52
C ALA A 329 -19.19 2.94 10.79
N ASP A 330 -20.25 2.14 10.70
CA ASP A 330 -21.11 1.79 11.84
C ASP A 330 -20.34 0.97 12.90
N LEU A 331 -19.51 0.03 12.47
CA LEU A 331 -18.62 -0.74 13.35
C LEU A 331 -17.64 0.18 14.10
N VAL A 332 -17.01 1.11 13.39
CA VAL A 332 -16.09 2.09 13.98
C VAL A 332 -16.82 2.96 15.01
N ALA A 333 -17.99 3.49 14.66
CA ALA A 333 -18.78 4.33 15.57
C ALA A 333 -19.17 3.57 16.85
N LYS A 334 -19.50 2.28 16.76
CA LYS A 334 -19.91 1.47 17.93
C LYS A 334 -18.73 0.99 18.78
N ARG A 335 -17.58 0.68 18.17
CA ARG A 335 -16.45 0.01 18.85
C ARG A 335 -15.31 0.94 19.25
N LEU A 336 -15.15 2.05 18.56
CA LEU A 336 -14.06 3.01 18.79
C LEU A 336 -14.54 4.39 19.26
N GLY A 337 -15.84 4.67 19.15
CA GLY A 337 -16.49 5.84 19.71
C GLY A 337 -16.63 5.80 21.23
#